data_AF-A0A7W7AL47-F1
#
_entry.id   AF-A0A7W7AL47-F1
#
_cell.length_a   1.000
_cell.length_b   1.000
_cell.length_c   1.000
_cell.angle_alpha   90.00
_cell.angle_beta   90.00
_cell.angle_gamma   90.00
#
_symmetry.space_group_name_H-M   'P 1'
#
loop_
_entity.id
_entity.type
_entity.pdbx_description
1 polymer ?
#
loop_
_entity_poly.entity_id
_entity_poly.type
_entity_poly.pdbx_seq_one_letter_code
_entity_poly.pdbx_strand_id
1 'polypeptide(L)' 'MPIAVPVKITPPADLLRCADRPAGLPEDPALVAQIPTRARAGIIRLARAFGANADQLDRLVEFVSPGACHPTPSASPSKD' A
#
# COMPACT_ATOMS: atom_id res chain seq x y z
N MET A 1 -34.40 28.02 10.96
CA MET A 1 -34.06 26.59 11.02
C MET A 1 -32.75 26.38 10.28
N PRO A 2 -31.76 25.65 10.83
CA PRO A 2 -30.56 25.31 10.07
C PRO A 2 -30.95 24.33 8.95
N ILE A 3 -30.41 24.57 7.75
CA ILE A 3 -30.61 23.72 6.56
C ILE A 3 -29.34 22.91 6.37
N ALA A 4 -29.45 21.59 6.45
CA ALA A 4 -28.38 20.68 6.07
C ALA A 4 -28.33 20.60 4.54
N VAL A 5 -27.25 21.11 3.95
CA VAL A 5 -27.00 20.99 2.50
C VAL A 5 -26.10 19.78 2.27
N PRO A 6 -26.49 18.79 1.46
CA PRO A 6 -25.62 17.68 1.13
C PRO A 6 -24.48 18.19 0.24
N VAL A 7 -23.29 18.28 0.80
CA VAL A 7 -22.07 18.57 0.05
C VAL A 7 -21.53 17.24 -0.48
N LYS A 8 -22.00 16.82 -1.66
CA LYS A 8 -21.39 15.68 -2.37
C LYS A 8 -20.18 16.19 -3.15
N ILE A 9 -19.02 16.21 -2.50
CA ILE A 9 -17.74 16.43 -3.19
C ILE A 9 -17.28 15.06 -3.68
N THR A 10 -17.39 14.84 -4.98
CA THR A 10 -16.69 13.73 -5.63
C THR A 10 -15.20 14.05 -5.62
N PRO A 11 -14.34 13.20 -5.01
CA PRO A 11 -12.90 13.44 -5.05
C PRO A 11 -12.37 13.44 -6.48
N PRO A 12 -11.34 14.23 -6.79
CA PRO A 12 -10.54 14.04 -7.99
C PRO A 12 -10.14 12.57 -8.19
N ALA A 13 -10.16 12.11 -9.45
CA ALA A 13 -9.98 10.70 -9.79
C ALA A 13 -8.61 10.12 -9.37
N ASP A 14 -7.59 10.96 -9.26
CA ASP A 14 -6.26 10.59 -8.76
C ASP A 14 -6.27 10.22 -7.27
N LEU A 15 -7.15 10.80 -6.46
CA LEU A 15 -7.34 10.43 -5.05
C LEU A 15 -8.08 9.09 -4.86
N LEU A 16 -8.71 8.57 -5.92
CA LEU A 16 -9.40 7.28 -5.92
C LEU A 16 -8.56 6.16 -6.55
N ARG A 17 -7.29 6.42 -6.87
CA ARG A 17 -6.36 5.35 -7.28
C ARG A 17 -5.93 4.54 -6.07
N CYS A 18 -5.95 3.23 -6.21
CA CYS A 18 -5.39 2.33 -5.21
C CYS A 18 -3.89 2.58 -5.05
N ALA A 19 -3.37 2.26 -3.87
CA ALA A 19 -1.96 2.45 -3.56
C ALA A 19 -1.08 1.52 -4.40
N ASP A 20 0.01 2.09 -4.93
CA ASP A 20 1.02 1.32 -5.67
C ASP A 20 1.75 0.34 -4.73
N ARG A 21 1.89 -0.90 -5.20
CA ARG A 21 2.68 -1.94 -4.55
C ARG A 21 3.80 -2.37 -5.50
N PRO A 22 4.93 -1.65 -5.52
CA PRO A 22 6.05 -2.02 -6.38
C PRO A 22 6.58 -3.40 -5.99
N ALA A 23 7.14 -4.12 -6.97
CA ALA A 23 7.85 -5.35 -6.71
C ALA A 23 8.97 -5.10 -5.68
N GLY A 24 9.17 -6.08 -4.79
CA GLY A 24 10.20 -6.04 -3.78
C GLY A 24 11.61 -6.12 -4.36
N LEU A 25 12.61 -6.29 -3.48
CA LEU A 25 13.97 -6.58 -3.91
C LEU A 25 14.01 -7.88 -4.74
N PRO A 26 14.91 -8.00 -5.73
CA PRO A 26 15.04 -9.23 -6.50
C PRO A 26 15.33 -10.43 -5.61
N GLU A 27 14.55 -11.50 -5.81
CA GLU A 27 14.78 -12.79 -5.16
C GLU A 27 15.59 -13.67 -6.11
N ASP A 28 16.91 -13.49 -6.11
CA ASP A 28 17.85 -14.32 -6.87
C ASP A 28 18.85 -14.97 -5.91
N PRO A 29 18.88 -16.31 -5.80
CA PRO A 29 19.82 -17.02 -4.92
C PRO A 29 21.29 -16.82 -5.32
N ALA A 30 21.58 -16.39 -6.55
CA ALA A 30 22.92 -16.01 -6.98
C ALA A 30 23.34 -14.60 -6.52
N LEU A 31 22.41 -13.77 -6.05
CA LEU A 31 22.70 -12.44 -5.51
C LEU A 31 23.08 -12.51 -4.03
N VAL A 32 24.36 -12.30 -3.73
CA VAL A 32 24.84 -12.10 -2.35
C VAL A 32 24.78 -10.62 -2.00
N ALA A 33 23.70 -10.18 -1.36
CA ALA A 33 23.61 -8.83 -0.81
C ALA A 33 24.03 -8.82 0.67
N GLN A 34 25.17 -8.19 0.98
CA GLN A 34 25.59 -7.95 2.36
C GLN A 34 25.09 -6.57 2.83
N ILE A 35 24.12 -6.57 3.74
CA ILE A 35 23.58 -5.35 4.35
C ILE A 35 24.00 -5.31 5.82
N PRO A 36 24.70 -4.25 6.29
CA PRO A 36 25.01 -4.09 7.70
C PRO A 36 23.74 -4.15 8.57
N THR A 37 23.81 -4.82 9.73
CA THR A 37 22.64 -5.12 10.57
C THR A 37 21.77 -3.89 10.88
N ARG A 38 22.39 -2.74 11.18
CA ARG A 38 21.66 -1.50 11.47
C ARG A 38 20.94 -0.95 10.24
N ALA A 39 21.57 -1.03 9.07
CA ALA A 39 20.96 -0.63 7.80
C ALA A 39 19.78 -1.56 7.45
N ARG A 40 19.96 -2.88 7.58
CA ARG A 40 18.89 -3.87 7.37
C ARG A 40 17.68 -3.59 8.26
N ALA A 41 17.91 -3.30 9.54
CA ALA A 41 16.83 -2.95 10.46
C ALA A 41 16.10 -1.66 10.04
N GLY A 42 16.83 -0.66 9.54
CA GLY A 42 16.24 0.56 8.98
C GLY A 42 15.38 0.30 7.76
N ILE A 43 15.88 -0.47 6.79
CA ILE A 43 15.17 -0.85 5.56
C ILE A 43 13.86 -1.59 5.89
N ILE A 44 13.91 -2.55 6.80
CA ILE A 44 12.71 -3.30 7.22
C ILE A 44 11.65 -2.36 7.82
N ARG A 45 12.06 -1.40 8.67
CA ARG A 45 11.12 -0.43 9.22
C ARG A 45 10.48 0.44 8.14
N LEU A 46 11.29 0.90 7.18
CA LEU A 46 10.79 1.69 6.05
C LEU A 46 9.79 0.90 5.20
N ALA A 47 10.13 -0.33 4.82
CA ALA A 47 9.26 -1.20 4.02
C ALA A 47 7.92 -1.48 4.72
N ARG A 48 7.95 -1.70 6.04
CA ARG A 48 6.73 -1.89 6.84
C ARG A 48 5.87 -0.63 6.89
N ALA A 49 6.48 0.53 7.12
CA ALA A 49 5.75 1.80 7.14
C ALA A 49 5.12 2.12 5.78
N PHE A 50 5.84 1.84 4.68
CA PHE A 50 5.31 1.96 3.33
C PHE A 50 4.08 1.08 3.12
N GLY A 51 4.15 -0.22 3.44
CA GLY A 51 3.02 -1.14 3.32
C GLY A 51 1.81 -0.70 4.16
N ALA A 52 2.05 -0.30 5.42
CA ALA A 52 0.97 0.17 6.30
C ALA A 52 0.25 1.41 5.76
N ASN A 53 1.00 2.35 5.15
CA ASN A 53 0.42 3.54 4.52
C ASN A 53 -0.38 3.17 3.26
N ALA A 54 0.14 2.29 2.42
CA ALA A 54 -0.57 1.80 1.24
C ALA A 54 -1.90 1.13 1.62
N ASP A 55 -1.90 0.27 2.64
CA ASP A 55 -3.10 -0.40 3.14
C ASP A 55 -4.10 0.58 3.79
N GLN A 56 -3.63 1.68 4.37
CA GLN A 56 -4.51 2.74 4.86
C GLN A 56 -5.16 3.51 3.71
N LEU A 57 -4.42 3.82 2.65
CA LEU A 57 -4.94 4.52 1.48
C LEU A 57 -5.99 3.67 0.76
N ASP A 58 -5.74 2.39 0.55
CA ASP A 58 -6.74 1.49 -0.06
C ASP A 58 -8.03 1.43 0.76
N ARG A 59 -7.93 1.37 2.10
CA ARG A 59 -9.11 1.41 2.98
C ARG A 59 -9.88 2.73 2.87
N LEU A 60 -9.18 3.85 2.66
CA LEU A 60 -9.83 5.14 2.45
C LEU A 60 -10.56 5.18 1.10
N VAL A 61 -9.93 4.68 0.04
CA VAL A 61 -10.55 4.58 -1.29
C VAL A 61 -11.77 3.67 -1.23
N GLU A 62 -11.66 2.50 -0.60
CA GLU A 62 -12.75 1.54 -0.41
C GLU A 62 -13.90 2.12 0.42
N PHE A 63 -13.61 2.95 1.41
CA PHE A 63 -14.62 3.67 2.20
C PHE A 63 -15.45 4.64 1.34
N VAL A 64 -14.81 5.33 0.39
CA VAL A 64 -15.47 6.30 -0.49
C VAL A 64 -16.12 5.63 -1.71
N SER A 65 -15.51 4.57 -2.23
CA SER A 65 -15.92 3.84 -3.43
C SER A 65 -15.74 2.34 -3.21
N PRO A 66 -16.72 1.65 -2.59
CA PRO A 66 -16.62 0.22 -2.32
C PRO A 66 -16.40 -0.61 -3.59
N GLY A 67 -15.50 -1.58 -3.53
CA GLY A 67 -15.08 -2.44 -4.62
C GLY A 67 -14.02 -1.85 -5.55
N ALA A 68 -13.53 -0.62 -5.30
CA ALA A 68 -12.54 0.02 -6.15
C ALA A 68 -11.14 -0.59 -6.00
N CYS A 69 -10.78 -1.00 -4.79
CA CYS A 69 -9.48 -1.63 -4.51
C CYS A 69 -9.69 -3.09 -4.11
N HIS A 70 -9.24 -4.02 -4.94
CA HIS A 70 -9.19 -5.42 -4.54
C HIS A 70 -8.05 -5.60 -3.54
N PRO A 71 -8.27 -6.25 -2.38
CA PRO A 71 -7.16 -6.68 -1.54
C PRO A 71 -6.30 -7.60 -2.40
N THR A 72 -5.08 -7.16 -2.73
CA THR A 72 -4.12 -8.05 -3.38
C THR A 72 -3.93 -9.20 -2.40
N PRO A 73 -4.18 -10.47 -2.77
CA PRO A 73 -3.82 -11.59 -1.92
C PRO A 73 -2.32 -11.40 -1.61
N SER A 74 -1.98 -11.32 -0.33
CA SER A 74 -0.58 -11.20 0.10
C SER A 74 0.20 -12.27 -0.64
N ALA A 75 1.24 -11.88 -1.37
CA ALA A 75 2.07 -12.80 -2.14
C ALA A 75 2.31 -14.07 -1.29
N SER A 76 1.75 -15.20 -1.74
CA SER A 76 2.10 -16.47 -1.13
C SER A 76 3.60 -16.67 -1.33
N PRO A 77 4.34 -17.14 -0.32
CA PRO A 77 5.75 -17.46 -0.53
C PRO A 77 5.81 -18.49 -1.65
N SER A 78 6.45 -18.14 -2.77
CA SER A 78 6.70 -19.08 -3.86
C SER A 78 7.56 -20.19 -3.28
N LYS A 79 7.02 -21.41 -3.25
CA LYS A 79 7.77 -22.62 -2.95
C LYS A 79 8.41 -23.06 -4.25
N ASP A 80 9.70 -22.81 -4.39
CA ASP A 80 10.61 -23.54 -5.28
C ASP A 80 11.94 -23.75 -4.55
#